data_AF-A0A502TAW1-F1
#
_entry.id   AF-A0A502TAW1-F1
#
_cell.length_a   1.000
_cell.length_b   1.000
_cell.length_c   1.000
_cell.angle_alpha   90.00
_cell.angle_beta   90.00
_cell.angle_gamma   90.00
#
_symmetry.space_group_name_H-M   'P 1'
#
loop_
_entity.id
_entity.type
_entity.pdbx_description
1 polymer ?
#
loop_
_entity_poly.entity_id
_entity_poly.type
_entity_poly.pdbx_seq_one_letter_code
_entity_poly.pdbx_strand_id
1 'polypeptide(L)'
;MQGEKDELPETYFDGLLKHREAMVALRSDQLTILDKSLLSVSSGALGISIVFMDKIGGGSGAVSVYLLTSWICFGAAISANITSYFTGAEDAQREIDKLDKCVINFTAYESGGNPFKGATKLLNVAALVLFILGVISLALHAYTSTRTVPNGATTNSQPRTTGNPQPPAATSSP
;
A
#
# COMPACT_ATOMS: atom_id res chain seq x y z
N MET A 1 7.53 13.26 64.16
CA MET A 1 7.87 12.44 62.98
C MET A 1 7.31 13.17 61.77
N GLN A 2 8.12 14.06 61.19
CA GLN A 2 7.79 14.78 59.96
C GLN A 2 7.64 13.73 58.86
N GLY A 3 6.49 13.71 58.19
CA GLY A 3 6.31 12.92 57.00
C GLY A 3 7.34 13.34 55.96
N GLU A 4 8.22 12.40 55.64
CA GLU A 4 9.01 12.36 54.42
C GLU A 4 8.01 12.56 53.28
N LYS A 5 7.92 13.79 52.77
CA LYS A 5 7.29 14.02 51.49
C LYS A 5 8.18 13.28 50.52
N ASP A 6 7.67 12.19 49.95
CA ASP A 6 8.25 11.48 48.81
C ASP A 6 8.38 12.46 47.64
N GLU A 7 9.34 13.39 47.73
CA GLU A 7 9.75 14.23 46.62
C GLU A 7 10.43 13.29 45.63
N LEU A 8 9.75 13.04 44.51
CA LEU A 8 10.28 12.20 43.45
C LEU A 8 11.69 12.69 43.10
N PRO A 9 12.69 11.81 43.07
CA PRO A 9 14.08 12.21 42.91
C PRO A 9 14.26 12.92 41.57
N GLU A 10 15.15 13.91 41.50
CA GLU A 10 15.43 14.69 40.28
C GLU A 10 15.76 13.79 39.07
N THR A 11 16.37 12.64 39.32
CA THR A 11 16.68 11.58 38.35
C THR A 11 15.44 10.95 37.71
N TYR A 12 14.30 10.93 38.41
CA TYR A 12 13.02 10.46 37.89
C TYR A 12 12.48 11.41 36.81
N PHE A 13 12.57 12.73 37.04
CA PHE A 13 12.16 13.74 36.07
C PHE A 13 13.07 13.76 34.83
N ASP A 14 14.38 13.60 35.00
CA ASP A 14 15.31 13.44 33.87
C ASP A 14 14.98 12.20 33.03
N GLY A 15 14.60 11.09 33.68
CA GLY A 15 14.12 9.88 33.02
C GLY A 15 12.85 10.09 32.20
N LEU A 16 11.86 10.83 32.73
CA LEU A 16 10.64 11.17 32.01
C LEU A 16 10.90 12.08 30.81
N LEU A 17 11.79 13.08 30.95
CA LEU A 17 12.16 13.97 29.84
C LEU A 17 12.84 13.20 28.71
N LYS A 18 13.77 12.29 29.02
CA LYS A 18 14.38 11.39 28.02
C LYS A 18 13.36 10.48 27.36
N HIS A 19 12.41 9.94 28.13
CA HIS A 19 11.37 9.09 27.56
C HIS A 19 10.45 9.89 26.61
N ARG A 20 10.08 11.12 26.98
CA ARG A 20 9.32 12.04 26.12
C ARG A 20 10.07 12.34 24.82
N GLU A 21 11.36 12.67 24.91
CA GLU A 21 12.19 12.95 23.74
C GLU A 21 12.24 11.74 22.79
N ALA A 22 12.43 10.54 23.33
CA ALA A 22 12.41 9.31 22.54
C ALA A 22 11.05 9.09 21.84
N MET A 23 9.93 9.33 22.53
CA MET A 23 8.59 9.19 21.92
C MET A 23 8.33 10.23 20.82
N VAL A 24 8.81 11.47 20.99
CA VAL A 24 8.73 12.51 19.97
C VAL A 24 9.54 12.14 18.73
N ALA A 25 10.76 11.63 18.92
CA ALA A 25 11.61 11.16 17.83
C ALA A 25 10.93 10.01 17.05
N LEU A 26 10.40 9.00 17.76
CA LEU A 26 9.68 7.89 17.15
C LEU A 26 8.47 8.36 16.32
N ARG A 27 7.71 9.34 16.83
CA ARG A 27 6.57 9.91 16.09
C ARG A 27 7.02 10.61 14.82
N SER A 28 8.07 11.42 14.89
CA SER A 28 8.65 12.12 13.73
C SER A 28 9.11 11.14 12.65
N ASP A 29 9.76 10.06 13.05
CA ASP A 29 10.20 9.00 12.13
C ASP A 29 9.02 8.30 11.45
N GLN A 30 7.96 7.97 12.19
CA GLN A 30 6.75 7.34 11.64
C GLN A 30 6.07 8.23 10.59
N LEU A 31 5.97 9.54 10.84
CA LEU A 31 5.41 10.49 9.87
C LEU A 31 6.29 10.59 8.61
N THR A 32 7.60 10.63 8.78
CA THR A 32 8.56 10.65 7.65
C THR A 32 8.44 9.39 6.79
N ILE A 33 8.26 8.23 7.41
CA ILE A 33 8.06 6.96 6.70
C ILE A 33 6.71 6.95 5.98
N LEU A 34 5.66 7.50 6.59
CA LEU A 34 4.35 7.63 5.98
C LEU A 34 4.42 8.48 4.71
N ASP A 35 5.07 9.65 4.76
CA ASP A 35 5.23 10.53 3.59
C ASP A 35 5.96 9.84 2.44
N LYS A 36 7.07 9.16 2.74
CA LYS A 36 7.82 8.36 1.75
C LYS A 36 6.96 7.26 1.14
N SER A 37 6.17 6.58 1.97
CA SER A 37 5.28 5.51 1.53
C SER A 37 4.19 6.04 0.61
N LEU A 38 3.54 7.16 0.96
CA LEU A 38 2.53 7.81 0.14
C LEU A 38 3.09 8.29 -1.20
N LEU A 39 4.27 8.91 -1.19
CA LEU A 39 4.93 9.36 -2.40
C LEU A 39 5.27 8.18 -3.31
N SER A 40 5.81 7.09 -2.75
CA SER A 40 6.11 5.87 -3.51
C SER A 40 4.86 5.24 -4.13
N VAL A 41 3.76 5.11 -3.36
CA VAL A 41 2.48 4.56 -3.85
C VAL A 41 1.91 5.44 -4.96
N SER A 42 1.96 6.76 -4.79
CA SER A 42 1.46 7.73 -5.79
C SER A 42 2.28 7.66 -7.08
N SER A 43 3.61 7.59 -6.97
CA SER A 43 4.50 7.41 -8.13
C SER A 43 4.27 6.08 -8.84
N GLY A 44 4.05 5.00 -8.08
CA GLY A 44 3.73 3.68 -8.64
C GLY A 44 2.40 3.69 -9.40
N ALA A 45 1.34 4.23 -8.79
CA ALA A 45 0.03 4.36 -9.42
C ALA A 45 0.09 5.22 -10.70
N LEU A 46 0.82 6.33 -10.66
CA LEU A 46 1.04 7.18 -11.82
C LEU A 46 1.82 6.47 -12.92
N GLY A 47 2.90 5.75 -12.58
CA GLY A 47 3.68 4.95 -13.53
C GLY A 47 2.84 3.89 -14.24
N ILE A 48 1.99 3.18 -13.48
CA ILE A 48 1.02 2.23 -14.04
C ILE A 48 0.05 2.97 -14.97
N SER A 49 -0.48 4.12 -14.55
CA SER A 49 -1.45 4.89 -15.36
C SER A 49 -0.87 5.31 -16.71
N ILE A 50 0.41 5.73 -16.74
CA ILE A 50 1.12 6.06 -17.98
C ILE A 50 1.32 4.82 -18.85
N VAL A 51 1.77 3.70 -18.29
CA VAL A 51 2.04 2.46 -19.03
C VAL A 51 0.76 1.90 -19.68
N PHE A 52 -0.38 2.08 -19.04
CA PHE A 52 -1.67 1.61 -19.55
C PHE A 52 -2.46 2.66 -20.35
N MET A 53 -1.98 3.90 -20.45
CA MET A 53 -2.64 4.99 -21.19
C MET A 53 -2.98 4.57 -22.63
N ASP A 54 -2.04 3.93 -23.32
CA ASP A 54 -2.21 3.47 -24.72
C ASP A 54 -3.02 2.17 -24.83
N LYS A 55 -3.03 1.34 -23.77
CA LYS A 55 -3.75 0.07 -23.72
C LYS A 55 -5.25 0.24 -23.47
N ILE A 56 -5.66 1.35 -22.83
CA ILE A 56 -7.07 1.66 -22.56
C ILE A 56 -7.83 2.00 -23.87
N GLY A 57 -7.14 2.45 -24.91
CA GLY A 57 -7.74 2.82 -26.20
C GLY A 57 -8.07 1.67 -27.17
N GLY A 58 -7.64 0.42 -26.89
CA GLY A 58 -7.77 -0.67 -27.84
C GLY A 58 -7.90 -2.06 -27.21
N GLY A 59 -9.14 -2.56 -27.14
CA GLY A 59 -9.46 -3.96 -26.90
C GLY A 59 -9.42 -4.37 -25.42
N SER A 60 -10.57 -4.27 -24.75
CA SER A 60 -10.80 -4.79 -23.40
C SER A 60 -10.64 -6.32 -23.39
N GLY A 61 -9.44 -6.80 -23.04
CA GLY A 61 -9.23 -8.19 -22.65
C GLY A 61 -9.92 -8.43 -21.31
N ALA A 62 -10.69 -9.52 -21.22
CA ALA A 62 -11.43 -9.85 -20.00
C ALA A 62 -10.50 -9.85 -18.77
N VAL A 63 -10.80 -8.99 -17.79
CA VAL A 63 -10.07 -8.91 -16.53
C VAL A 63 -10.26 -10.22 -15.78
N SER A 64 -9.18 -10.98 -15.60
CA SER A 64 -9.21 -12.23 -14.86
C SER A 64 -9.50 -11.97 -13.38
N VAL A 65 -10.35 -12.81 -12.77
CA VAL A 65 -10.71 -12.71 -11.34
C VAL A 65 -9.45 -12.70 -10.45
N TYR A 66 -8.42 -13.49 -10.79
CA TYR A 66 -7.15 -13.53 -10.06
C TYR A 66 -6.41 -12.18 -10.07
N LEU A 67 -6.48 -11.45 -11.18
CA LEU A 67 -5.88 -10.12 -11.29
C LEU A 67 -6.61 -9.15 -10.36
N LEU A 68 -7.94 -9.12 -10.41
CA LEU A 68 -8.76 -8.24 -9.57
C LEU A 68 -8.53 -8.51 -8.07
N THR A 69 -8.50 -9.79 -7.67
CA THR A 69 -8.21 -10.18 -6.28
C THR A 69 -6.83 -9.72 -5.83
N SER A 70 -5.80 -9.83 -6.70
CA SER A 70 -4.45 -9.35 -6.37
C SER A 70 -4.41 -7.85 -6.12
N TRP A 71 -5.09 -7.06 -6.96
CA TRP A 71 -5.16 -5.60 -6.83
C TRP A 71 -5.89 -5.17 -5.55
N ILE A 72 -7.00 -5.84 -5.22
CA ILE A 72 -7.72 -5.57 -3.97
C ILE A 72 -6.85 -5.91 -2.76
N CYS A 73 -6.16 -7.06 -2.78
CA CYS A 73 -5.24 -7.44 -1.70
C CYS A 73 -4.08 -6.44 -1.55
N PHE A 74 -3.47 -5.99 -2.64
CA PHE A 74 -2.41 -4.99 -2.57
C PHE A 74 -2.91 -3.63 -2.10
N GLY A 75 -4.05 -3.17 -2.60
CA GLY A 75 -4.68 -1.94 -2.12
C GLY A 75 -4.96 -2.01 -0.62
N ALA A 76 -5.58 -3.11 -0.17
CA ALA A 76 -5.86 -3.33 1.25
C ALA A 76 -4.58 -3.43 2.10
N ALA A 77 -3.53 -4.08 1.62
CA ALA A 77 -2.24 -4.17 2.31
C ALA A 77 -1.53 -2.81 2.43
N ILE A 78 -1.59 -1.99 1.38
CA ILE A 78 -1.04 -0.64 1.37
C ILE A 78 -1.82 0.24 2.35
N SER A 79 -3.15 0.21 2.29
CA SER A 79 -4.01 0.96 3.22
C SER A 79 -3.76 0.52 4.67
N ALA A 80 -3.68 -0.77 4.96
CA ALA A 80 -3.40 -1.28 6.30
C ALA A 80 -2.02 -0.84 6.82
N ASN A 81 -0.99 -0.79 5.97
CA ASN A 81 0.32 -0.24 6.33
C ASN A 81 0.25 1.26 6.66
N ILE A 82 -0.41 2.06 5.81
CA ILE A 82 -0.57 3.50 6.04
C ILE A 82 -1.33 3.76 7.35
N THR A 83 -2.44 3.03 7.57
CA THR A 83 -3.23 3.13 8.81
C THR A 83 -2.42 2.69 10.03
N SER A 84 -1.52 1.72 9.91
CA SER A 84 -0.62 1.31 10.99
C SER A 84 0.33 2.43 11.41
N TYR A 85 0.92 3.16 10.45
CA TYR A 85 1.75 4.32 10.76
C TYR A 85 0.96 5.44 11.46
N PHE A 86 -0.27 5.72 11.01
CA PHE A 86 -1.14 6.70 11.65
C PHE A 86 -1.50 6.29 13.09
N THR A 87 -1.86 5.02 13.28
CA THR A 87 -2.21 4.47 14.60
C THR A 87 -1.01 4.45 15.55
N GLY A 88 0.19 4.18 15.04
CA GLY A 88 1.45 4.27 15.80
C GLY A 88 1.80 5.70 16.21
N ALA A 89 1.58 6.69 15.34
CA ALA A 89 1.84 8.10 15.65
C ALA A 89 0.87 8.64 16.71
N GLU A 90 -0.39 8.20 16.67
CA GLU A 90 -1.41 8.49 17.69
C GLU A 90 -1.12 7.80 19.03
N ASP A 91 -0.61 6.55 19.01
CA ASP A 91 -0.15 5.83 20.20
C ASP A 91 0.97 6.61 20.90
N ALA A 92 1.97 7.05 20.12
CA ALA A 92 3.07 7.86 20.62
C ALA A 92 2.61 9.22 21.16
N GLN A 93 1.66 9.89 20.50
CA GLN A 93 1.11 11.15 20.99
C GLN A 93 0.38 10.99 22.32
N ARG A 94 -0.42 9.93 22.48
CA ARG A 94 -1.10 9.64 23.75
C ARG A 94 -0.13 9.33 24.87
N GLU A 95 0.98 8.67 24.57
CA GLU A 95 2.06 8.42 25.54
C GLU A 95 2.70 9.74 25.99
N ILE A 96 2.99 10.66 25.05
CA ILE A 96 3.53 11.99 25.33
C ILE A 96 2.55 12.80 26.20
N ASP A 97 1.26 12.80 25.88
CA ASP A 97 0.25 13.52 26.65
C ASP A 97 0.12 12.98 28.09
N LYS A 98 0.31 11.66 28.29
CA LYS A 98 0.36 11.06 29.64
C LYS A 98 1.61 11.52 30.40
N LEU A 99 2.76 11.53 29.73
CA LEU A 99 4.01 11.99 30.31
C LEU A 99 3.94 13.46 30.72
N ASP A 100 3.44 14.34 29.84
CA ASP A 100 3.29 15.77 30.13
C ASP A 100 2.35 15.99 31.32
N LYS A 101 1.26 15.21 31.43
CA LYS A 101 0.37 15.26 32.60
C LYS A 101 1.03 14.82 33.89
N CYS A 102 1.89 13.80 33.88
CA CYS A 102 2.63 13.37 35.07
C CYS A 102 3.65 14.43 35.51
N VAL A 103 4.36 15.06 34.55
CA VAL A 103 5.32 16.12 34.84
C VAL A 103 4.63 17.37 35.40
N ILE A 104 3.49 17.78 34.83
CA ILE A 104 2.75 18.97 35.28
C ILE A 104 2.10 18.76 36.66
N ASN A 105 1.54 17.57 36.92
CA ASN A 105 0.78 17.30 38.14
C ASN A 105 1.63 16.67 39.27
N PHE A 106 2.92 16.42 39.05
CA PHE A 106 3.80 15.73 40.00
C PHE A 106 3.26 14.37 40.47
N THR A 107 2.58 13.64 39.58
CA THR A 107 1.99 12.33 39.88
C THR A 107 2.85 11.19 39.34
N ALA A 108 2.81 10.02 40.00
CA ALA A 108 3.46 8.81 39.52
C ALA A 108 2.94 8.41 38.13
N TYR A 109 3.82 7.93 37.27
CA TYR A 109 3.46 7.50 35.92
C TYR A 109 2.72 6.16 35.98
N GLU A 110 1.45 6.16 35.58
CA GLU A 110 0.69 4.93 35.37
C GLU A 110 0.79 4.48 33.91
N SER A 111 1.50 3.37 33.69
CA SER A 111 1.54 2.69 32.38
C SER A 111 0.22 1.95 32.13
N GLY A 112 -0.86 2.69 31.89
CA GLY A 112 -2.15 2.14 31.49
C GLY A 112 -2.12 1.73 30.01
N GLY A 113 -2.39 0.45 29.73
CA GLY A 113 -2.29 -0.17 28.41
C GLY A 113 -3.01 0.60 27.30
N ASN A 114 -2.30 0.85 26.20
CA ASN A 114 -2.84 1.59 25.06
C ASN A 114 -3.49 0.61 24.06
N PRO A 115 -4.81 0.69 23.80
CA PRO A 115 -5.47 -0.20 22.82
C PRO A 115 -4.95 0.00 21.39
N PHE A 116 -4.36 1.17 21.11
CA PHE A 116 -3.75 1.51 19.81
C PHE A 116 -2.55 0.61 19.51
N LYS A 117 -1.73 0.28 20.51
CA LYS A 117 -0.62 -0.69 20.40
C LYS A 117 -1.08 -2.06 19.90
N GLY A 118 -2.23 -2.53 20.36
CA GLY A 118 -2.85 -3.78 19.90
C GLY A 118 -3.34 -3.69 18.46
N ALA A 119 -4.01 -2.59 18.12
CA ALA A 119 -4.48 -2.33 16.76
C ALA A 119 -3.32 -2.25 15.77
N THR A 120 -2.27 -1.47 16.04
CA THR A 120 -1.08 -1.34 15.18
C THR A 120 -0.42 -2.69 14.91
N LYS A 121 -0.30 -3.54 15.94
CA LYS A 121 0.26 -4.89 15.77
C LYS A 121 -0.61 -5.77 14.86
N LEU A 122 -1.93 -5.73 15.06
CA LEU A 122 -2.88 -6.48 14.22
C LEU A 122 -2.85 -5.97 12.77
N LEU A 123 -2.86 -4.66 12.56
CA LEU A 123 -2.82 -4.05 11.23
C LEU A 123 -1.54 -4.40 10.48
N ASN A 124 -0.38 -4.38 11.14
CA ASN A 124 0.89 -4.80 10.53
C ASN A 124 0.88 -6.27 10.10
N VAL A 125 0.39 -7.16 10.97
CA VAL A 125 0.29 -8.59 10.64
C VAL A 125 -0.70 -8.81 9.49
N ALA A 126 -1.87 -8.14 9.54
CA ALA A 126 -2.86 -8.21 8.47
C ALA A 126 -2.31 -7.70 7.14
N ALA A 127 -1.56 -6.59 7.16
CA ALA A 127 -0.93 -6.01 5.97
C ALA A 127 0.09 -6.98 5.35
N LEU A 128 0.91 -7.64 6.18
CA LEU A 128 1.87 -8.64 5.72
C LEU A 128 1.16 -9.84 5.06
N VAL A 129 0.11 -10.36 5.69
CA VAL A 129 -0.66 -11.49 5.16
C VAL A 129 -1.34 -11.13 3.83
N LEU A 130 -2.01 -9.97 3.77
CA LEU A 130 -2.64 -9.47 2.55
C LEU A 130 -1.64 -9.24 1.42
N PHE A 131 -0.44 -8.75 1.74
CA PHE A 131 0.63 -8.57 0.77
C PHE A 131 1.07 -9.90 0.16
N ILE A 132 1.35 -10.93 0.98
CA ILE A 132 1.75 -12.26 0.51
C ILE A 132 0.64 -12.87 -0.36
N LEU A 133 -0.62 -12.79 0.08
CA LEU A 133 -1.77 -13.28 -0.70
C LEU A 133 -1.91 -12.56 -2.05
N GLY A 134 -1.66 -11.24 -2.09
CA GLY A 134 -1.61 -10.46 -3.31
C GLY A 134 -0.52 -10.94 -4.27
N VAL A 135 0.71 -11.17 -3.78
CA VAL A 135 1.84 -11.67 -4.58
C VAL A 135 1.54 -13.04 -5.18
N ILE A 136 1.00 -13.96 -4.39
CA ILE A 136 0.63 -15.31 -4.87
C ILE A 136 -0.44 -15.20 -5.96
N SER A 137 -1.47 -14.38 -5.75
CA SER A 137 -2.56 -14.19 -6.72
C SER A 137 -2.05 -13.59 -8.04
N LEU A 138 -1.13 -12.63 -7.97
CA LEU A 138 -0.52 -12.04 -9.15
C LEU A 138 0.34 -13.06 -9.91
N ALA A 139 1.12 -13.87 -9.19
CA ALA A 139 1.94 -14.93 -9.79
C ALA A 139 1.06 -15.98 -10.50
N LEU A 140 -0.06 -16.39 -9.88
CA LEU A 140 -1.04 -17.29 -10.49
C LEU A 140 -1.68 -16.68 -11.75
N HIS A 141 -2.01 -15.39 -11.73
CA HIS A 141 -2.51 -14.70 -12.92
C HIS A 141 -1.47 -14.66 -14.04
N ALA A 142 -0.22 -14.31 -13.75
CA ALA A 142 0.86 -14.28 -14.75
C ALA A 142 1.08 -15.68 -15.37
N TYR A 143 1.05 -16.72 -14.54
CA TYR A 143 1.19 -18.11 -14.97
C TYR A 143 0.03 -18.60 -15.84
N THR A 144 -1.21 -18.30 -15.45
CA THR A 144 -2.40 -18.67 -16.25
C THR A 144 -2.47 -17.87 -17.55
N SER A 145 -2.20 -16.56 -17.51
CA SER A 145 -2.20 -15.68 -18.68
C SER A 145 -1.19 -16.13 -19.75
N THR A 146 0.04 -16.47 -19.34
CA THR A 146 1.06 -17.00 -20.26
C THR A 146 0.74 -18.39 -20.82
N ARG A 147 -0.05 -19.19 -20.10
CA ARG A 147 -0.52 -20.53 -20.56
C ARG A 147 -1.77 -20.50 -21.43
N THR A 148 -2.53 -19.41 -21.39
CA THR A 148 -3.77 -19.28 -22.18
C THR A 148 -3.49 -18.77 -23.60
N VAL A 149 -2.24 -18.44 -23.94
CA VAL A 149 -1.79 -18.29 -25.32
C VAL A 149 -1.59 -19.69 -25.89
N PRO A 150 -2.45 -20.18 -26.81
CA PRO A 150 -2.24 -21.49 -27.41
C PRO A 150 -0.97 -21.40 -28.26
N ASN A 151 0.05 -22.18 -27.89
CA ASN A 151 1.14 -22.53 -28.80
C ASN A 151 0.52 -23.29 -29.99
N GLY A 152 0.09 -22.57 -31.02
CA GLY A 152 -0.48 -23.14 -32.24
C GLY A 152 -1.78 -22.50 -32.69
N ALA A 153 -1.78 -21.21 -33.00
CA ALA A 153 -2.68 -20.66 -34.03
C ALA A 153 -1.83 -20.14 -35.20
N THR A 154 -0.99 -21.01 -35.74
CA THR A 154 -0.62 -20.92 -37.15
C THR A 154 -1.89 -21.21 -37.95
N THR A 155 -2.13 -20.43 -39.01
CA THR A 155 -3.13 -20.63 -40.07
C THR A 155 -4.41 -19.80 -39.97
N ASN A 156 -4.33 -18.57 -40.48
CA ASN A 156 -5.11 -18.27 -41.68
C ASN A 156 -4.42 -17.16 -42.48
N SER A 157 -3.59 -17.60 -43.42
CA SER A 157 -3.25 -16.82 -44.60
C SER A 157 -4.57 -16.51 -45.31
N GLN A 158 -5.12 -15.31 -45.14
CA GLN A 158 -6.14 -14.84 -46.08
C GLN A 158 -5.51 -14.89 -47.49
N PRO A 159 -6.14 -15.57 -48.47
CA PRO A 159 -5.84 -15.31 -49.86
C PRO A 159 -6.19 -13.85 -50.10
N ARG A 160 -5.18 -13.05 -50.40
CA ARG A 160 -5.33 -11.72 -50.95
C ARG A 160 -6.07 -11.87 -52.28
N THR A 161 -7.41 -11.78 -52.27
CA THR A 161 -8.19 -11.63 -53.50
C THR A 161 -7.90 -10.22 -54.02
N THR A 162 -6.83 -10.07 -54.80
CA THR A 162 -6.61 -8.92 -55.66
C THR A 162 -7.66 -8.96 -56.75
N GLY A 163 -8.87 -8.49 -56.43
CA GLY A 163 -9.87 -8.12 -57.42
C GLY A 163 -9.38 -6.88 -58.15
N ASN A 164 -8.54 -7.08 -59.16
CA ASN A 164 -8.24 -6.04 -60.14
C ASN A 164 -9.53 -5.83 -60.95
N PRO A 165 -10.06 -4.59 -61.08
CA PRO A 165 -11.19 -4.34 -61.96
C PRO A 165 -10.78 -4.64 -63.40
N GLN A 166 -11.41 -5.63 -64.01
CA GLN A 166 -11.26 -5.89 -65.44
C GLN A 166 -11.89 -4.72 -66.21
N PRO A 167 -11.16 -4.01 -67.10
CA PRO A 167 -11.74 -2.96 -67.91
C PRO A 167 -12.71 -3.56 -68.94
N PRO A 168 -13.83 -2.87 -69.24
CA PRO A 168 -14.83 -3.36 -70.18
C PRO A 168 -14.24 -3.51 -71.58
N ALA A 169 -14.53 -4.65 -72.21
CA ALA A 169 -14.16 -4.97 -73.57
C ALA A 169 -14.73 -3.93 -74.54
N ALA A 170 -13.85 -3.32 -75.34
CA ALA A 170 -14.24 -2.51 -76.47
C ALA A 170 -14.88 -3.43 -77.54
N THR A 171 -16.20 -3.36 -77.69
CA THR A 171 -16.89 -3.87 -78.87
C THR A 171 -16.61 -2.91 -80.02
N SER A 172 -15.58 -3.22 -80.81
CA SER A 172 -15.48 -2.79 -82.20
C SER A 172 -16.39 -3.67 -83.06
N SER A 173 -17.26 -3.05 -83.86
CA SER A 173 -17.96 -3.71 -84.96
C SER A 173 -18.21 -2.70 -86.08
N PRO A 174 -18.26 -3.17 -87.33
CA PRO A 174 -17.80 -2.47 -88.55
C PRO A 174 -18.74 -1.42 -89.11
#